data_AF-A0A1B8XWY0-F1
#
_entry.id   AF-A0A1B8XWY0-F1
#
_cell.length_a   1.000
_cell.length_b   1.000
_cell.length_c   1.000
_cell.angle_alpha   90.00
_cell.angle_beta   90.00
_cell.angle_gamma   90.00
#
_symmetry.space_group_name_H-M   'P 1'
#
loop_
_entity.id
_entity.type
_entity.pdbx_description
1 polymer ?
#
loop_
_entity_poly.entity_id
_entity_poly.type
_entity_poly.pdbx_seq_one_letter_code
_entity_poly.pdbx_strand_id
1 'polypeptide(L)'
;MESLIKRIAARPLLGASVSAERVRATTEILVQKIGPKISADLLEMYFESHRRSGGGAVCAVQLLTDKAAAIVSFIDHQGKCGCFGQ
;
A
#
# COMPACT_ATOMS: atom_id res chain seq x y z
N MET A 1 -13.42 -17.18 0.33
CA MET A 1 -12.41 -16.89 -0.71
C MET A 1 -12.15 -18.13 -1.56
N GLU A 2 -11.78 -19.27 -0.96
CA GLU A 2 -11.53 -20.52 -1.70
C GLU A 2 -12.71 -21.00 -2.54
N SER A 3 -13.93 -20.90 -2.00
CA SER A 3 -15.15 -21.23 -2.74
C SER A 3 -15.35 -20.39 -4.00
N LEU A 4 -14.86 -19.14 -4.02
CA LEU A 4 -14.93 -18.26 -5.19
C LEU A 4 -13.86 -18.63 -6.23
N ILE A 5 -12.62 -18.89 -5.79
CA ILE A 5 -11.53 -19.35 -6.65
C ILE A 5 -11.90 -20.68 -7.33
N LYS A 6 -12.45 -21.63 -6.57
CA LYS A 6 -12.93 -22.92 -7.10
C LYS A 6 -14.03 -22.75 -8.14
N ARG A 7 -14.96 -21.80 -7.93
CA ARG A 7 -16.04 -21.51 -8.88
C ARG A 7 -15.54 -20.87 -10.18
N ILE A 8 -14.50 -20.04 -10.12
CA ILE A 8 -13.88 -19.43 -11.30
C ILE A 8 -13.14 -20.49 -12.11
N ALA A 9 -12.33 -21.33 -11.46
CA ALA A 9 -11.61 -22.41 -12.14
C ALA A 9 -12.54 -23.44 -12.81
N ALA A 10 -13.77 -23.62 -12.28
CA ALA A 10 -14.74 -24.57 -12.82
C ALA A 10 -15.44 -24.10 -14.10
N ARG A 11 -15.29 -22.84 -14.52
CA ARG A 11 -16.00 -22.29 -15.68
C ARG A 11 -15.04 -21.55 -16.62
N PRO A 12 -14.74 -22.10 -17.81
CA PRO A 12 -13.89 -21.42 -18.77
C PRO A 12 -14.59 -20.17 -19.33
N LEU A 13 -13.81 -19.11 -19.55
CA LEU A 13 -14.27 -17.86 -20.14
C LEU A 13 -13.89 -17.87 -21.62
N LEU A 14 -14.88 -17.98 -22.51
CA LEU A 14 -14.66 -18.05 -23.96
C LEU A 14 -13.69 -19.19 -24.36
N GLY A 15 -13.77 -20.33 -23.65
CA GLY A 15 -12.88 -21.48 -23.86
C GLY A 15 -11.52 -21.39 -23.17
N ALA A 16 -11.19 -20.26 -22.54
CA ALA A 16 -9.95 -20.11 -21.77
C ALA A 16 -10.15 -20.50 -20.29
N SER A 17 -9.20 -21.24 -19.74
CA SER A 17 -9.12 -21.49 -18.30
C SER A 17 -8.73 -20.22 -17.56
N VAL A 18 -9.42 -19.92 -16.45
CA VAL A 18 -9.18 -18.70 -15.66
C VAL A 18 -8.81 -19.09 -14.23
N SER A 19 -7.80 -18.42 -13.67
CA SER A 19 -7.41 -18.53 -12.26
C SER A 19 -7.70 -17.23 -11.54
N ALA A 20 -7.93 -17.32 -10.23
CA ALA A 20 -8.06 -16.17 -9.36
C ALA A 20 -7.14 -16.35 -8.15
N GLU A 21 -6.40 -15.30 -7.83
CA GLU A 21 -5.56 -15.23 -6.64
C GLU A 21 -5.98 -14.02 -5.80
N ARG A 22 -5.81 -14.13 -4.48
CA ARG A 22 -5.97 -12.98 -3.61
C ARG A 22 -4.76 -12.06 -3.78
N VAL A 23 -4.97 -10.90 -4.37
CA VAL A 23 -3.96 -9.84 -4.41
C VAL A 23 -3.64 -9.42 -2.98
N ARG A 24 -2.35 -9.34 -2.64
CA ARG A 24 -1.92 -8.82 -1.33
C ARG A 24 -2.36 -7.36 -1.23
N ALA A 25 -3.08 -7.03 -0.16
CA ALA A 25 -3.32 -5.64 0.17
C ALA A 25 -1.99 -5.03 0.63
N THR A 26 -1.57 -3.94 0.00
CA THR A 26 -0.41 -3.16 0.46
C THR A 26 -0.86 -2.13 1.48
N THR A 27 -0.04 -1.93 2.51
CA THR A 27 -0.15 -0.83 3.46
C THR A 27 0.81 0.31 3.11
N GLU A 28 1.53 0.21 1.99
CA GLU A 28 2.63 1.10 1.66
C GLU A 28 2.39 1.79 0.32
N ILE A 29 2.79 3.06 0.25
CA ILE A 29 2.80 3.86 -0.96
C ILE A 29 4.21 4.38 -1.24
N LEU A 30 4.54 4.51 -2.53
CA LEU A 30 5.74 5.21 -2.99
C LEU A 30 5.39 6.65 -3.36
N VAL A 31 5.95 7.59 -2.62
CA VAL A 31 5.86 9.03 -2.88
C VAL A 31 7.09 9.44 -3.68
N GLN A 32 6.91 10.01 -4.86
CA GLN A 32 8.01 10.40 -5.77
C GLN A 32 8.07 11.91 -5.97
N LYS A 33 9.18 12.39 -6.54
CA LYS A 33 9.41 13.81 -6.84
C LYS A 33 9.36 14.68 -5.57
N ILE A 34 9.89 14.14 -4.48
CA ILE A 34 9.97 14.82 -3.20
C ILE A 34 11.06 15.89 -3.26
N GLY A 35 10.71 17.12 -2.92
CA GLY A 35 11.66 18.23 -2.87
C GLY A 35 12.68 18.04 -1.75
N PRO A 36 13.90 18.61 -1.88
CA PRO A 36 15.00 18.40 -0.93
C PRO A 36 14.75 18.95 0.49
N LYS A 37 13.69 19.75 0.68
CA LYS A 37 13.31 20.34 1.96
C LYS A 37 12.20 19.58 2.69
N ILE A 38 11.65 18.53 2.07
CA ILE A 38 10.56 17.76 2.66
C ILE A 38 11.16 16.73 3.63
N SER A 39 10.78 16.82 4.89
CA SER A 39 11.18 15.88 5.95
C SER A 39 10.23 14.69 6.04
N ALA A 40 10.67 13.64 6.72
CA ALA A 40 9.83 12.50 7.08
C ALA A 40 8.61 12.94 7.92
N ASP A 41 8.83 13.77 8.95
CA ASP A 41 7.76 14.30 9.81
C ASP A 41 6.69 15.09 9.03
N LEU A 42 7.11 15.85 8.01
CA LEU A 42 6.18 16.60 7.17
C LEU A 42 5.32 15.67 6.30
N LEU A 43 5.92 14.58 5.79
CA LEU A 43 5.20 13.55 5.05
C LEU A 43 4.22 12.83 5.98
N GLU A 44 4.67 12.43 7.17
CA GLU A 44 3.84 11.79 8.18
C GLU A 44 2.61 12.66 8.51
N MET A 45 2.81 13.90 8.93
CA MET A 45 1.72 14.84 9.22
C MET A 45 0.76 15.03 8.03
N TYR A 46 1.28 15.08 6.80
CA TYR A 46 0.45 15.22 5.60
C TYR A 46 -0.39 13.96 5.33
N PHE A 47 0.20 12.78 5.45
CA PHE A 47 -0.46 11.49 5.18
C PHE A 47 -1.38 11.03 6.32
N GLU A 48 -1.16 11.49 7.54
CA GLU A 48 -2.12 11.33 8.64
C GLU A 48 -3.32 12.27 8.53
N SER A 49 -3.17 13.40 7.85
CA SER A 49 -4.24 14.38 7.70
C SER A 49 -5.31 13.91 6.72
N HIS A 50 -6.44 13.44 7.28
CA HIS A 50 -7.61 13.05 6.48
C HIS A 50 -8.08 14.18 5.53
N ARG A 51 -8.02 15.45 5.96
CA ARG A 51 -8.41 16.60 5.12
C ARG A 51 -7.47 16.82 3.92
N ARG A 52 -6.18 16.53 4.05
CA ARG A 52 -5.16 16.90 3.06
C ARG A 52 -4.87 15.80 2.06
N SER A 53 -4.81 14.57 2.53
CA SER A 53 -4.42 13.39 1.74
C SER A 53 -5.52 12.34 1.65
N GLY A 54 -6.59 12.46 2.45
CA GLY A 54 -7.55 11.37 2.65
C GLY A 54 -6.96 10.17 3.40
N GLY A 55 -5.71 10.28 3.87
CA GLY A 55 -5.00 9.20 4.53
C GLY A 55 -5.48 8.93 5.95
N GLY A 56 -4.64 8.23 6.71
CA GLY A 56 -4.92 7.76 8.06
C GLY A 56 -3.63 7.49 8.80
N ALA A 57 -3.72 6.80 9.94
CA ALA A 57 -2.57 6.57 10.83
C ALA A 57 -1.37 6.02 10.06
N VAL A 58 -0.28 6.79 10.08
CA VAL A 58 0.99 6.39 9.49
C VAL A 58 1.73 5.56 10.54
N CYS A 59 2.35 4.49 10.09
CA CYS A 59 3.26 3.73 10.93
C CYS A 59 4.72 4.17 10.75
N ALA A 60 5.13 4.39 9.50
CA ALA A 60 6.52 4.73 9.20
C ALA A 60 6.65 5.52 7.91
N VAL A 61 7.68 6.37 7.87
CA VAL A 61 8.13 7.06 6.65
C VAL A 61 9.60 6.76 6.44
N GLN A 62 9.94 6.13 5.30
CA GLN A 62 11.31 5.87 4.89
C GLN A 62 11.67 6.78 3.71
N LEU A 63 12.59 7.73 3.93
CA LEU A 63 13.13 8.57 2.86
C LEU A 63 14.12 7.77 2.01
N LEU A 64 13.96 7.84 0.70
CA LEU A 64 14.87 7.30 -0.31
C LEU A 64 15.63 8.48 -0.95
N THR A 65 16.67 8.92 -0.24
CA THR A 65 17.43 10.15 -0.57
C THR A 65 18.15 10.07 -1.92
N ASP A 66 18.51 8.85 -2.35
CA ASP A 66 19.08 8.56 -3.66
C ASP A 66 18.07 8.74 -4.81
N LYS A 67 16.77 8.69 -4.51
CA LYS A 67 15.68 8.64 -5.51
C LYS A 67 14.70 9.81 -5.44
N ALA A 68 14.97 10.81 -4.58
CA ALA A 68 14.02 11.89 -4.30
C ALA A 68 12.59 11.35 -4.05
N ALA A 69 12.51 10.31 -3.23
CA ALA A 69 11.30 9.55 -2.99
C ALA A 69 11.18 9.14 -1.51
N ALA A 70 10.01 8.64 -1.11
CA ALA A 70 9.79 8.07 0.20
C ALA A 70 8.79 6.92 0.12
N ILE A 71 8.94 5.94 1.00
CA ILE A 71 7.91 4.93 1.26
C ILE A 71 7.15 5.38 2.50
N VAL A 72 5.83 5.49 2.39
CA VAL A 72 4.94 5.79 3.52
C VAL A 72 4.13 4.55 3.81
N SER A 73 4.22 4.06 5.04
CA SER A 73 3.56 2.85 5.52
C SER A 73 2.42 3.24 6.45
N PHE A 74 1.23 2.71 6.22
CA PHE A 74 0.05 2.95 7.05
C PHE A 74 -0.22 1.78 7.99
N ILE A 75 -0.96 2.06 9.06
CA ILE A 75 -1.56 1.03 9.89
C ILE A 75 -2.71 0.38 9.09
N ASP A 76 -2.75 -0.95 9.06
CA ASP A 76 -3.80 -1.69 8.38
C ASP A 76 -5.15 -1.63 9.13
N HIS A 77 -6.20 -2.17 8.49
CA HIS A 77 -7.53 -2.24 9.07
C HIS A 77 -7.63 -3.11 10.34
N GLN A 78 -6.59 -3.88 10.68
CA GLN A 78 -6.49 -4.68 11.90
C GLN A 78 -5.65 -3.98 12.98
N GLY A 79 -5.22 -2.73 12.75
CA GLY A 79 -4.39 -1.97 13.67
C GLY A 79 -2.91 -2.37 13.64
N LYS A 80 -2.46 -3.12 12.63
CA LYS A 80 -1.07 -3.59 12.52
C LYS A 80 -0.27 -2.69 11.61
N CYS A 81 0.96 -2.42 12.04
CA CYS A 81 1.96 -1.82 11.19
C CYS A 81 2.63 -2.89 10.32
N GLY A 82 2.52 -2.73 9.01
CA GLY A 82 3.04 -3.67 8.02
C GLY A 82 4.48 -3.41 7.57
N CYS A 83 5.34 -2.75 8.37
CA CYS A 83 6.72 -2.45 7.98
C CYS A 83 7.45 -3.72 7.52
N PHE A 84 7.59 -3.88 6.20
CA PHE A 84 8.30 -5.00 5.62
C PHE A 84 9.80 -4.66 5.61
N GLY A 85 10.51 -5.07 6.67
CA GLY A 85 11.95 -4.87 6.77
C GLY A 85 12.46 -4.68 8.20
N GLN A 86 12.55 -5.77 8.95
CA GLN A 86 13.73 -6.05 9.78
C GLN A 86 14.40 -7.31 9.23
#